data_AF-A0A0M8VQ86-F1
#
_entry.id   AF-A0A0M8VQ86-F1
#
_cell.length_a   1.000
_cell.length_b   1.000
_cell.length_c   1.000
_cell.angle_alpha   90.00
_cell.angle_beta   90.00
_cell.angle_gamma   90.00
#
_symmetry.space_group_name_H-M   'P 1'
#
loop_
_entity.id
_entity.type
_entity.pdbx_description
1 polymer ?
#
loop_
_entity_poly.entity_id
_entity_poly.type
_entity_poly.pdbx_seq_one_letter_code
_entity_poly.pdbx_strand_id
1 'polypeptide(L)'
;MPFVGGPVGSGRDFLGPFFDTDGTDVTFRAAEGQRLYREFLDTLDVTALAGLAVPLVCTFGLSAHTVATRQNWDIHRDRSDTVPDRFLRGPLFADLVRATVQGALAFYEHTAALGLRVLAPLPPQRVPGMSDPRVFFAAQDVIGAEITARGVEIVDLRARVTDAEGLQRPAFCLPDDTIHGNLAFGRLVVAELLDRGL
;
A
#
# COMPACT_ATOMS: atom_id res chain seq x y z
N MET A 1 7.12 -21.80 -10.66
CA MET A 1 7.25 -20.33 -10.76
C MET A 1 7.76 -19.84 -9.42
N PRO A 2 8.78 -18.98 -9.34
CA PRO A 2 9.27 -18.47 -8.04
C PRO A 2 8.28 -17.50 -7.37
N PHE A 3 7.30 -16.96 -8.13
CA PHE A 3 6.25 -16.09 -7.63
C PHE A 3 4.92 -16.44 -8.28
N VAL A 4 3.85 -16.36 -7.49
CA VAL A 4 2.47 -16.33 -7.98
C VAL A 4 1.77 -15.14 -7.35
N GLY A 5 0.93 -14.47 -8.13
CA GLY A 5 0.18 -13.32 -7.69
C GLY A 5 -0.34 -12.53 -8.87
N GLY A 6 -0.96 -11.40 -8.55
CA GLY A 6 -1.56 -10.51 -9.54
C GLY A 6 -2.37 -9.43 -8.84
N PRO A 7 -2.92 -8.49 -9.62
CA PRO A 7 -3.87 -7.54 -9.07
C PRO A 7 -5.10 -8.28 -8.52
N VAL A 8 -5.52 -7.93 -7.31
CA VAL A 8 -6.76 -8.44 -6.69
C VAL A 8 -7.86 -7.37 -6.73
N GLY A 9 -7.55 -6.17 -7.23
CA GLY A 9 -8.44 -5.02 -7.31
C GLY A 9 -7.68 -3.72 -7.54
N SER A 10 -8.39 -2.59 -7.54
CA SER A 10 -7.78 -1.26 -7.56
C SER A 10 -7.35 -0.85 -6.15
N GLY A 11 -6.25 -0.10 -6.05
CA GLY A 11 -5.73 0.35 -4.75
C GLY A 11 -6.76 1.09 -3.87
N ARG A 12 -7.70 1.80 -4.47
CA ARG A 12 -8.80 2.49 -3.78
C ARG A 12 -9.80 1.54 -3.10
N ASP A 13 -9.93 0.32 -3.61
CA ASP A 13 -10.92 -0.66 -3.15
C ASP A 13 -10.54 -1.22 -1.76
N PHE A 14 -9.28 -1.01 -1.34
CA PHE A 14 -8.71 -1.54 -0.11
C PHE A 14 -8.55 -0.51 1.02
N LEU A 15 -9.16 0.68 0.87
CA LEU A 15 -9.10 1.74 1.88
C LEU A 15 -10.12 1.48 3.02
N GLY A 16 -11.40 1.37 2.64
CA GLY A 16 -12.49 1.02 3.57
C GLY A 16 -12.61 -0.49 3.85
N PRO A 17 -13.61 -0.91 4.62
CA PRO A 17 -13.85 -2.34 4.89
C PRO A 17 -14.15 -3.15 3.61
N PHE A 18 -13.23 -4.03 3.20
CA PHE A 18 -13.29 -4.75 1.93
C PHE A 18 -13.36 -6.28 2.06
N PHE A 19 -13.23 -6.82 3.27
CA PHE A 19 -13.27 -8.25 3.53
C PHE A 19 -14.01 -8.53 4.84
N ASP A 20 -14.44 -9.78 4.99
CA ASP A 20 -14.89 -10.38 6.24
C ASP A 20 -13.94 -11.55 6.57
N THR A 21 -13.77 -11.89 7.84
CA THR A 21 -12.91 -12.99 8.28
C THR A 21 -13.72 -14.08 8.98
N ASP A 22 -13.31 -15.34 8.77
CA ASP A 22 -13.81 -16.50 9.51
C ASP A 22 -12.79 -17.04 10.54
N GLY A 23 -11.71 -16.30 10.78
CA GLY A 23 -10.64 -16.63 11.70
C GLY A 23 -9.41 -17.26 11.04
N THR A 24 -9.59 -18.10 10.02
CA THR A 24 -8.48 -18.73 9.28
C THR A 24 -8.27 -18.14 7.88
N ASP A 25 -9.28 -17.43 7.39
CA ASP A 25 -9.35 -16.96 6.03
C ASP A 25 -10.05 -15.60 5.95
N VAL A 26 -10.06 -15.06 4.72
CA VAL A 26 -10.80 -13.87 4.35
C VAL A 26 -11.76 -14.15 3.20
N THR A 27 -12.89 -13.43 3.21
CA THR A 27 -13.78 -13.33 2.07
C THR A 27 -13.82 -11.88 1.61
N PHE A 28 -13.30 -11.62 0.42
CA PHE A 28 -13.39 -10.32 -0.22
C PHE A 28 -14.84 -10.05 -0.61
N ARG A 29 -15.32 -8.84 -0.30
CA ARG A 29 -16.71 -8.44 -0.57
C ARG A 29 -16.97 -8.21 -2.05
N ALA A 30 -15.96 -7.80 -2.80
CA ALA A 30 -16.03 -7.66 -4.24
C ALA A 30 -15.88 -9.04 -4.90
N ALA A 31 -16.85 -9.45 -5.72
CA ALA A 31 -16.87 -10.77 -6.35
C ALA A 31 -15.61 -11.05 -7.20
N GLU A 32 -15.12 -10.05 -7.93
CA GLU A 32 -13.91 -10.19 -8.75
C GLU A 32 -12.65 -10.35 -7.89
N GLY A 33 -12.51 -9.53 -6.84
CA GLY A 33 -11.40 -9.68 -5.89
C GLY A 33 -11.43 -11.04 -5.19
N GLN A 34 -12.62 -11.52 -4.83
CA GLN A 34 -12.80 -12.86 -4.27
C GLN A 34 -12.38 -13.95 -5.25
N ARG A 35 -12.80 -13.86 -6.51
CA ARG A 35 -12.40 -14.82 -7.56
C ARG A 35 -10.88 -14.88 -7.70
N LEU A 36 -10.24 -13.73 -7.84
CA LEU A 36 -8.78 -13.61 -8.00
C LEU A 36 -8.02 -14.11 -6.76
N TYR A 37 -8.54 -13.83 -5.56
CA TYR A 37 -8.00 -14.35 -4.32
C TYR A 37 -8.06 -15.87 -4.25
N ARG A 38 -9.19 -16.48 -4.63
CA ARG A 38 -9.34 -17.94 -4.66
C ARG A 38 -8.42 -18.58 -5.70
N GLU A 39 -8.30 -18.01 -6.90
CA GLU A 39 -7.35 -18.48 -7.91
C GLU A 39 -5.90 -18.44 -7.43
N PHE A 40 -5.53 -17.42 -6.65
CA PHE A 40 -4.21 -17.33 -6.02
C PHE A 40 -3.97 -18.48 -5.02
N LEU A 41 -4.93 -18.75 -4.14
CA LEU A 41 -4.84 -19.85 -3.18
C LEU A 41 -4.81 -21.22 -3.87
N ASP A 42 -5.65 -21.42 -4.89
CA ASP A 42 -5.72 -22.65 -5.68
C ASP A 42 -4.37 -22.93 -6.39
N THR A 43 -3.71 -21.87 -6.88
CA THR A 43 -2.39 -22.02 -7.53
C THR A 43 -1.31 -22.46 -6.53
N LEU A 44 -1.48 -22.16 -5.25
CA LEU A 44 -0.60 -22.57 -4.16
C LEU A 44 -1.03 -23.89 -3.49
N ASP A 45 -2.13 -24.51 -3.96
CA ASP A 45 -2.72 -25.71 -3.37
C ASP A 45 -3.04 -25.54 -1.88
N VAL A 46 -3.54 -24.35 -1.51
CA VAL A 46 -3.99 -24.03 -0.14
C VAL A 46 -5.46 -23.63 -0.14
N THR A 47 -6.18 -23.93 0.93
CA THR A 47 -7.63 -23.68 1.02
C THR A 47 -7.99 -22.35 1.69
N ALA A 48 -7.06 -21.78 2.47
CA ALA A 48 -7.26 -20.59 3.28
C ALA A 48 -5.95 -19.83 3.48
N LEU A 49 -6.05 -18.55 3.83
CA LEU A 49 -4.89 -17.68 4.09
C LEU A 49 -3.94 -18.26 5.14
N ALA A 50 -4.47 -18.87 6.20
CA ALA A 50 -3.68 -19.50 7.27
C ALA A 50 -2.80 -20.67 6.78
N GLY A 51 -3.11 -21.25 5.62
CA GLY A 51 -2.33 -22.34 5.02
C GLY A 51 -1.08 -21.87 4.27
N LEU A 52 -0.88 -20.55 4.10
CA LEU A 52 0.28 -20.02 3.38
C LEU A 52 1.59 -20.35 4.12
N ALA A 53 2.45 -21.13 3.46
CA ALA A 53 3.80 -21.46 3.94
C ALA A 53 4.90 -20.56 3.37
N VAL A 54 4.53 -19.62 2.49
CA VAL A 54 5.44 -18.68 1.82
C VAL A 54 5.11 -17.24 2.23
N PRO A 55 6.08 -16.30 2.17
CA PRO A 55 5.82 -14.91 2.50
C PRO A 55 4.77 -14.29 1.58
N LEU A 56 3.88 -13.46 2.15
CA LEU A 56 2.88 -12.71 1.41
C LEU A 56 3.45 -11.35 1.01
N VAL A 57 3.42 -11.02 -0.28
CA VAL A 57 3.69 -9.67 -0.76
C VAL A 57 2.36 -8.93 -0.93
N CYS A 58 2.17 -7.84 -0.18
CA CYS A 58 0.90 -7.11 -0.15
C CYS A 58 1.11 -5.59 -0.20
N THR A 59 0.30 -4.89 -0.99
CA THR A 59 0.35 -3.43 -1.12
C THR A 59 -0.97 -2.75 -0.77
N PHE A 60 -1.85 -3.45 -0.04
CA PHE A 60 -3.11 -2.87 0.41
C PHE A 60 -2.86 -1.66 1.31
N GLY A 61 -3.68 -0.61 1.14
CA GLY A 61 -3.56 0.64 1.87
C GLY A 61 -2.44 1.58 1.40
N LEU A 62 -1.52 1.13 0.54
CA LEU A 62 -0.39 1.94 0.09
C LEU A 62 -0.73 2.94 -1.02
N SER A 63 -2.01 3.07 -1.41
CA SER A 63 -2.46 4.03 -2.42
C SER A 63 -2.57 5.46 -1.86
N ALA A 64 -1.46 5.99 -1.36
CA ALA A 64 -1.39 7.29 -0.69
C ALA A 64 -1.87 8.45 -1.58
N HIS A 65 -1.77 8.32 -2.91
CA HIS A 65 -2.30 9.32 -3.85
C HIS A 65 -3.82 9.48 -3.73
N THR A 66 -4.57 8.41 -3.44
CA THR A 66 -6.01 8.47 -3.20
C THR A 66 -6.32 9.21 -1.90
N VAL A 67 -5.59 8.88 -0.82
CA VAL A 67 -5.70 9.57 0.49
C VAL A 67 -5.39 11.06 0.31
N ALA A 68 -4.34 11.38 -0.44
CA ALA A 68 -3.85 12.74 -0.67
C ALA A 68 -4.61 13.53 -1.75
N THR A 69 -5.72 13.02 -2.28
CA THR A 69 -6.58 13.77 -3.22
C THR A 69 -6.93 15.13 -2.61
N ARG A 70 -6.65 16.23 -3.34
CA ARG A 70 -6.72 17.61 -2.80
C ARG A 70 -8.02 17.90 -2.06
N GLN A 71 -9.14 17.51 -2.65
CA GLN A 71 -10.50 17.73 -2.15
C GLN A 71 -10.76 17.12 -0.77
N ASN A 72 -10.05 16.05 -0.40
CA ASN A 72 -10.20 15.43 0.93
C ASN A 72 -9.72 16.37 2.04
N TRP A 73 -8.92 17.39 1.71
CA TRP A 73 -8.20 18.22 2.67
C TRP A 73 -8.59 19.70 2.60
N ASP A 74 -9.55 20.08 1.76
CA ASP A 74 -9.91 21.49 1.53
C ASP A 74 -10.31 22.21 2.83
N ILE A 75 -11.04 21.54 3.73
CA ILE A 75 -11.43 22.11 5.03
C ILE A 75 -10.24 22.36 5.99
N HIS A 76 -9.08 21.78 5.70
CA HIS A 76 -7.87 21.88 6.49
C HIS A 76 -6.83 22.83 5.87
N ARG A 77 -7.13 23.43 4.71
CA ARG A 77 -6.24 24.38 4.05
C ARG A 77 -6.28 25.75 4.74
N ASP A 78 -5.15 26.43 4.75
CA ASP A 78 -5.03 27.80 5.20
C ASP A 78 -5.37 28.81 4.10
N ARG A 79 -5.21 30.10 4.40
CA ARG A 79 -5.48 31.20 3.45
C ARG A 79 -4.56 31.20 2.23
N SER A 80 -3.48 30.43 2.25
CA SER A 80 -2.54 30.27 1.13
C SER A 80 -2.83 29.02 0.31
N ASP A 81 -3.99 28.37 0.54
CA ASP A 81 -4.40 27.12 -0.10
C ASP A 81 -3.46 25.93 0.25
N THR A 82 -2.79 25.99 1.39
CA THR A 82 -1.87 24.93 1.82
C THR A 82 -2.37 24.21 3.06
N VAL A 83 -2.09 22.90 3.17
CA VAL A 83 -2.31 22.17 4.42
C VAL A 83 -1.16 22.49 5.39
N PRO A 84 -1.42 23.03 6.60
CA PRO A 84 -0.35 23.46 7.51
C PRO A 84 0.54 22.29 8.00
N ASP A 85 1.86 22.49 8.08
CA ASP A 85 2.81 21.46 8.56
C ASP A 85 2.49 20.94 9.96
N ARG A 86 2.07 21.84 10.86
CA ARG A 86 1.66 21.47 12.22
C ARG A 86 0.48 20.49 12.24
N PHE A 87 -0.41 20.58 11.24
CA PHE A 87 -1.53 19.67 11.11
C PHE A 87 -1.05 18.34 10.54
N LEU A 88 -0.24 18.34 9.47
CA LEU A 88 0.34 17.14 8.87
C LEU A 88 1.17 16.30 9.84
N ARG A 89 1.82 16.94 10.82
CA ARG A 89 2.57 16.27 11.89
C ARG A 89 1.74 15.98 13.15
N GLY A 90 0.48 16.38 13.15
CA GLY A 90 -0.41 16.31 14.31
C GLY A 90 -1.15 14.98 14.41
N PRO A 91 -1.65 14.63 15.61
CA PRO A 91 -2.38 13.39 15.84
C PRO A 91 -3.67 13.31 15.03
N LEU A 92 -4.38 14.43 14.83
CA LEU A 92 -5.62 14.46 14.06
C LEU A 92 -5.40 14.04 12.60
N PHE A 93 -4.30 14.47 11.97
CA PHE A 93 -3.98 14.04 10.60
C PHE A 93 -3.72 12.53 10.56
N ALA A 94 -2.93 12.01 11.52
CA ALA A 94 -2.68 10.59 11.63
C ALA A 94 -3.99 9.80 11.83
N ASP A 95 -4.89 10.26 12.70
CA ASP A 95 -6.20 9.63 12.92
C ASP A 95 -7.05 9.58 11.65
N LEU A 96 -7.10 10.67 10.89
CA LEU A 96 -7.83 10.72 9.62
C LEU A 96 -7.26 9.76 8.58
N VAL A 97 -5.92 9.70 8.47
CA VAL A 97 -5.25 8.74 7.57
C VAL A 97 -5.56 7.31 7.99
N ARG A 98 -5.46 6.98 9.29
CA ARG A 98 -5.78 5.65 9.84
C ARG A 98 -7.22 5.24 9.57
N ALA A 99 -8.17 6.15 9.79
CA ALA A 99 -9.58 5.92 9.48
C ALA A 99 -9.79 5.67 7.97
N THR A 100 -9.04 6.36 7.11
CA THR A 100 -9.12 6.20 5.66
C THR A 100 -8.59 4.84 5.20
N VAL A 101 -7.52 4.33 5.80
CA VAL A 101 -6.90 3.04 5.42
C VAL A 101 -7.28 1.88 6.35
N GLN A 102 -8.33 2.03 7.15
CA GLN A 102 -8.68 1.07 8.21
C GLN A 102 -8.88 -0.36 7.69
N GLY A 103 -9.40 -0.54 6.46
CA GLY A 103 -9.58 -1.86 5.87
C GLY A 103 -8.25 -2.57 5.65
N ALA A 104 -7.26 -1.86 5.10
CA ALA A 104 -5.92 -2.40 4.92
C ALA A 104 -5.25 -2.71 6.27
N LEU A 105 -5.38 -1.82 7.26
CA LEU A 105 -4.82 -2.05 8.59
C LEU A 105 -5.43 -3.28 9.27
N ALA A 106 -6.75 -3.48 9.13
CA ALA A 106 -7.43 -4.69 9.64
C ALA A 106 -6.95 -5.96 8.92
N PHE A 107 -6.67 -5.89 7.62
CA PHE A 107 -6.10 -7.01 6.88
C PHE A 107 -4.71 -7.38 7.41
N TYR A 108 -3.82 -6.41 7.60
CA TYR A 108 -2.49 -6.66 8.14
C TYR A 108 -2.53 -7.21 9.57
N GLU A 109 -3.43 -6.69 10.41
CA GLU A 109 -3.68 -7.23 11.75
C GLU A 109 -4.12 -8.70 11.71
N HIS A 110 -5.01 -9.05 10.78
CA HIS A 110 -5.42 -10.43 10.56
C HIS A 110 -4.27 -11.32 10.10
N THR A 111 -3.47 -10.88 9.12
CA THR A 111 -2.28 -11.66 8.67
C THR A 111 -1.26 -11.86 9.79
N ALA A 112 -1.08 -10.87 10.66
CA ALA A 112 -0.21 -10.98 11.83
C ALA A 112 -0.77 -11.98 12.85
N ALA A 113 -2.08 -11.99 13.08
CA ALA A 113 -2.74 -12.96 13.96
C ALA A 113 -2.61 -14.41 13.44
N LEU A 114 -2.54 -14.60 12.12
CA LEU A 114 -2.26 -15.89 11.49
C LEU A 114 -0.77 -16.27 11.52
N GLY A 115 0.12 -15.39 11.99
CA GLY A 115 1.57 -15.63 12.03
C GLY A 115 2.23 -15.57 10.65
N LEU A 116 1.60 -14.92 9.66
CA LEU A 116 2.15 -14.81 8.32
C LEU A 116 3.26 -13.76 8.26
N ARG A 117 4.33 -14.09 7.53
CA ARG A 117 5.35 -13.11 7.15
C ARG A 117 4.84 -12.29 5.97
N VAL A 118 4.72 -10.97 6.14
CA VAL A 118 4.23 -10.06 5.11
C VAL A 118 5.29 -9.04 4.75
N LEU A 119 5.53 -8.86 3.44
CA LEU A 119 6.38 -7.82 2.88
C LEU A 119 5.52 -6.83 2.10
N ALA A 120 5.72 -5.54 2.37
CA ALA A 120 4.97 -4.45 1.74
C ALA A 120 5.91 -3.48 1.01
N PRO A 121 6.11 -3.65 -0.31
CA PRO A 121 6.91 -2.72 -1.09
C PRO A 121 6.19 -1.37 -1.21
N LEU A 122 6.91 -0.31 -0.85
CA LEU A 122 6.38 1.04 -1.05
C LEU A 122 6.16 1.31 -2.53
N PRO A 123 5.06 1.98 -2.88
CA PRO A 123 4.74 2.28 -4.26
C PRO A 123 5.75 3.28 -4.85
N PRO A 124 5.73 3.43 -6.19
CA PRO A 124 6.31 4.57 -6.89
C PRO A 124 6.07 5.91 -6.16
N GLN A 125 7.11 6.74 -6.02
CA GLN A 125 6.99 8.09 -5.45
C GLN A 125 6.53 9.08 -6.52
N ARG A 126 5.36 8.78 -7.08
CA ARG A 126 4.72 9.54 -8.16
C ARG A 126 3.46 10.16 -7.62
N VAL A 127 3.47 11.49 -7.52
CA VAL A 127 2.33 12.28 -7.02
C VAL A 127 1.55 12.79 -8.22
N PRO A 128 0.35 12.26 -8.50
CA PRO A 128 -0.41 12.70 -9.65
C PRO A 128 -1.05 14.07 -9.39
N GLY A 129 -1.42 14.78 -10.46
CA GLY A 129 -1.84 16.18 -10.41
C GLY A 129 -3.12 16.47 -9.62
N MET A 130 -3.91 15.46 -9.22
CA MET A 130 -5.05 15.61 -8.32
C MET A 130 -4.67 15.48 -6.83
N SER A 131 -3.48 14.99 -6.51
CA SER A 131 -3.00 14.78 -5.14
C SER A 131 -2.13 15.94 -4.65
N ASP A 132 -2.26 16.30 -3.38
CA ASP A 132 -1.37 17.25 -2.71
C ASP A 132 -0.05 16.56 -2.32
N PRO A 133 1.12 17.01 -2.82
CA PRO A 133 2.39 16.34 -2.54
C PRO A 133 2.76 16.28 -1.06
N ARG A 134 2.45 17.33 -0.28
CA ARG A 134 2.80 17.36 1.14
C ARG A 134 1.96 16.36 1.92
N VAL A 135 0.67 16.28 1.58
CA VAL A 135 -0.23 15.28 2.15
C VAL A 135 0.17 13.87 1.71
N PHE A 136 0.57 13.67 0.46
CA PHE A 136 0.99 12.37 -0.06
C PHE A 136 2.12 11.77 0.78
N PHE A 137 3.21 12.51 0.98
CA PHE A 137 4.35 12.03 1.75
C PHE A 137 4.00 11.86 3.22
N ALA A 138 3.30 12.82 3.83
CA ALA A 138 2.87 12.71 5.22
C ALA A 138 1.95 11.50 5.46
N ALA A 139 1.00 11.25 4.55
CA ALA A 139 0.11 10.10 4.64
C ALA A 139 0.87 8.79 4.45
N GLN A 140 1.81 8.73 3.50
CA GLN A 140 2.64 7.54 3.29
C GLN A 140 3.48 7.20 4.53
N ASP A 141 4.03 8.20 5.22
CA ASP A 141 4.80 7.99 6.45
C ASP A 141 3.90 7.46 7.58
N VAL A 142 2.69 8.00 7.75
CA VAL A 142 1.70 7.49 8.72
C VAL A 142 1.31 6.04 8.39
N ILE A 143 0.97 5.76 7.14
CA ILE A 143 0.56 4.42 6.68
C ILE A 143 1.70 3.42 6.89
N GLY A 144 2.93 3.78 6.50
CA GLY A 144 4.11 2.94 6.67
C GLY A 144 4.40 2.62 8.14
N ALA A 145 4.28 3.61 9.02
CA ALA A 145 4.45 3.41 10.46
C ALA A 145 3.38 2.46 11.04
N GLU A 146 2.12 2.62 10.66
CA GLU A 146 1.01 1.77 11.12
C GLU A 146 1.12 0.34 10.60
N ILE A 147 1.56 0.15 9.35
CA ILE A 147 1.82 -1.18 8.78
C ILE A 147 3.01 -1.85 9.49
N THR A 148 4.09 -1.10 9.72
CA THR A 148 5.27 -1.61 10.46
C THR A 148 4.90 -2.02 11.89
N ALA A 149 4.06 -1.25 12.58
CA ALA A 149 3.59 -1.55 13.93
C ALA A 149 2.81 -2.88 14.03
N ARG A 150 2.30 -3.39 12.90
CA ARG A 150 1.62 -4.69 12.78
C ARG A 150 2.55 -5.84 12.38
N GLY A 151 3.87 -5.62 12.41
CA GLY A 151 4.87 -6.65 12.13
C GLY A 151 5.14 -6.88 10.65
N VAL A 152 4.68 -6.00 9.77
CA VAL A 152 4.91 -6.09 8.31
C VAL A 152 6.26 -5.48 7.96
N GLU A 153 7.02 -6.14 7.09
CA GLU A 153 8.30 -5.64 6.58
C GLU A 153 8.08 -4.65 5.42
N ILE A 154 8.30 -3.37 5.68
CA ILE A 154 8.29 -2.36 4.61
C ILE A 154 9.55 -2.50 3.75
N VAL A 155 9.34 -2.65 2.44
CA VAL A 155 10.42 -2.62 1.44
C VAL A 155 10.48 -1.21 0.84
N ASP A 156 11.36 -0.39 1.43
CA ASP A 156 11.55 1.02 1.06
C ASP A 156 12.73 1.19 0.09
N LEU A 157 12.42 1.55 -1.16
CA LEU A 157 13.41 1.82 -2.20
C LEU A 157 13.64 3.31 -2.45
N ARG A 158 13.04 4.23 -1.67
CA ARG A 158 13.05 5.67 -1.94
C ARG A 158 14.47 6.20 -2.16
N ALA A 159 15.39 5.88 -1.26
CA ALA A 159 16.81 6.27 -1.36
C ALA A 159 17.51 5.86 -2.67
N ARG A 160 17.01 4.82 -3.36
CA ARG A 160 17.55 4.31 -4.62
C ARG A 160 16.81 4.84 -5.85
N VAL A 161 15.60 5.38 -5.72
CA VAL A 161 14.75 5.67 -6.88
C VAL A 161 14.27 7.11 -6.93
N THR A 162 14.42 7.90 -5.87
CA THR A 162 13.99 9.30 -5.83
C THR A 162 15.12 10.29 -6.11
N ASP A 163 14.73 11.51 -6.48
CA ASP A 163 15.60 12.69 -6.56
C ASP A 163 15.70 13.40 -5.20
N ALA A 164 16.26 14.62 -5.20
CA ALA A 164 16.48 15.42 -3.98
C ALA A 164 15.17 15.94 -3.37
N GLU A 165 14.11 16.03 -4.19
CA GLU A 165 12.77 16.44 -3.82
C GLU A 165 11.93 15.26 -3.30
N GLY A 166 12.48 14.04 -3.33
CA GLY A 166 11.79 12.81 -2.93
C GLY A 166 10.85 12.26 -4.00
N LEU A 167 10.85 12.81 -5.21
CA LEU A 167 10.06 12.35 -6.34
C LEU A 167 10.80 11.25 -7.10
N GLN A 168 10.05 10.31 -7.67
CA GLN A 168 10.68 9.22 -8.42
C GLN A 168 11.39 9.72 -9.67
N ARG A 169 12.65 9.31 -9.83
CA ARG A 169 13.48 9.68 -10.98
C ARG A 169 12.87 9.16 -12.28
N PRO A 170 12.94 9.93 -13.39
CA PRO A 170 12.36 9.54 -14.68
C PRO A 170 12.77 8.13 -15.17
N ALA A 171 13.99 7.70 -14.86
CA ALA A 171 14.49 6.36 -15.21
C ALA A 171 13.64 5.20 -14.65
N PHE A 172 12.81 5.45 -13.65
CA PHE A 172 11.94 4.48 -12.99
C PHE A 172 10.44 4.73 -13.21
N CYS A 173 10.08 5.78 -13.96
CA CYS A 173 8.69 6.15 -14.23
C CYS A 173 8.19 5.53 -15.54
N LEU A 174 6.92 5.12 -15.56
CA LEU A 174 6.22 4.78 -16.79
C LEU A 174 5.79 6.10 -17.48
N PRO A 175 6.21 6.40 -18.74
CA PRO A 175 6.10 7.73 -19.33
C PRO A 175 4.70 8.35 -19.37
N ASP A 176 3.68 7.59 -19.72
CA ASP A 176 2.30 8.08 -19.93
C ASP A 176 1.35 7.76 -18.77
N ASP A 177 1.89 7.19 -17.71
CA ASP A 177 1.17 6.91 -16.48
C ASP A 177 1.59 7.96 -15.45
N THR A 178 0.77 8.30 -14.45
CA THR A 178 1.13 9.27 -13.41
C THR A 178 1.34 8.67 -12.03
N ILE A 179 1.13 7.36 -11.88
CA ILE A 179 1.15 6.64 -10.60
C ILE A 179 2.05 5.39 -10.63
N HIS A 180 2.27 4.76 -11.78
CA HIS A 180 3.01 3.50 -11.88
C HIS A 180 4.50 3.68 -12.20
N GLY A 181 5.32 2.79 -11.66
CA GLY A 181 6.73 2.64 -12.05
C GLY A 181 6.84 1.87 -13.36
N ASN A 182 7.99 1.99 -14.02
CA ASN A 182 8.29 1.19 -15.21
C ASN A 182 8.89 -0.18 -14.84
N LEU A 183 9.30 -0.93 -15.88
CA LEU A 183 9.95 -2.23 -15.72
C LEU A 183 11.24 -2.17 -14.89
N ALA A 184 12.03 -1.10 -14.98
CA ALA A 184 13.25 -0.96 -14.19
C ALA A 184 12.93 -0.84 -12.70
N PHE A 185 11.87 -0.12 -12.33
CA PHE A 185 11.38 -0.08 -10.96
C PHE A 185 10.91 -1.47 -10.49
N GLY A 186 10.09 -2.15 -11.30
CA GLY A 186 9.61 -3.49 -10.97
C GLY A 186 10.74 -4.50 -10.75
N ARG A 187 11.80 -4.45 -11.57
CA ARG A 187 13.00 -5.27 -11.40
C ARG A 187 13.73 -4.99 -10.09
N LEU A 188 13.80 -3.73 -9.65
CA LEU A 188 14.40 -3.39 -8.35
C LEU A 188 13.57 -3.93 -7.19
N VAL A 189 12.24 -3.82 -7.26
CA VAL A 189 11.34 -4.39 -6.24
C VAL A 189 11.54 -5.90 -6.15
N VAL A 190 11.51 -6.62 -7.28
CA VAL A 190 11.71 -8.08 -7.28
C VAL A 190 13.07 -8.48 -6.74
N ALA A 191 14.15 -7.78 -7.13
CA ALA A 191 15.49 -8.07 -6.61
C ALA A 191 15.56 -7.89 -5.08
N GLU A 192 15.01 -6.79 -4.56
CA GLU A 192 14.98 -6.52 -3.12
C GLU A 192 14.12 -7.53 -2.35
N LEU A 193 13.02 -7.98 -2.94
CA LEU A 193 12.17 -9.03 -2.39
C LEU A 193 12.91 -10.38 -2.32
N LEU A 194 13.62 -10.77 -3.38
CA LEU A 194 14.45 -11.98 -3.41
C LEU A 194 15.58 -11.94 -2.39
N ASP A 195 16.26 -10.80 -2.23
CA ASP A 195 17.33 -10.62 -1.24
C ASP A 195 16.81 -10.77 0.21
N ARG A 196 15.50 -10.60 0.42
CA ARG A 196 14.80 -10.79 1.69
C ARG A 196 14.23 -12.19 1.86
N GLY A 197 14.56 -13.13 0.98
CA GLY A 197 14.17 -14.54 1.09
C GLY A 197 12.75 -14.83 0.64
N LEU A 198 12.28 -14.14 -0.40
CA LEU A 198 11.19 -14.64 -1.25
C LEU A 198 11.70 -15.70 -2.24
#